data_AF-A0AAX6BLC0-F1
#
_entry.id   AF-A0AAX6BLC0-F1
#
_cell.length_a   1.000
_cell.length_b   1.000
_cell.length_c   1.000
_cell.angle_alpha   90.00
_cell.angle_beta   90.00
_cell.angle_gamma   90.00
#
_symmetry.space_group_name_H-M   'P 1'
#
loop_
_entity.id
_entity.type
_entity.pdbx_description
1 polymer ?
#
loop_
_entity_poly.entity_id
_entity_poly.type
_entity_poly.pdbx_seq_one_letter_code
_entity_poly.pdbx_strand_id
1 'polypeptide(L)'
;MSGEVLVKILSQAYEQKKTLPIVSFSSFFEQKKVGFRLNNDVSADIIYHTLTCIQRKTCVQDVLVEVLKVDSPNNDGAFSDCVYILANGTNQQVKEWVQPLHPKRVTQGYQHGTPIDAPQLKNDYHVFAVTWS
;
A
#
# COMPACT_ATOMS: atom_id res chain seq x y z
N MET A 1 -5.11 -5.78 14.65
CA MET A 1 -4.77 -6.50 13.41
C MET A 1 -5.33 -7.91 13.56
N SER A 2 -5.89 -8.52 12.51
CA SER A 2 -6.35 -9.91 12.63
C SER A 2 -5.10 -10.79 12.67
N GLY A 3 -5.20 -11.92 13.38
CA GLY A 3 -4.11 -12.88 13.44
C GLY A 3 -3.62 -13.29 12.05
N GLU A 4 -4.54 -13.44 11.10
CA GLU A 4 -4.23 -13.84 9.72
C GLU A 4 -3.39 -12.81 8.95
N VAL A 5 -3.74 -11.51 9.03
CA VAL A 5 -2.97 -10.45 8.36
C VAL A 5 -1.59 -10.30 9.00
N LEU A 6 -1.50 -10.42 10.33
CA LEU A 6 -0.22 -10.37 11.04
C LEU A 6 0.68 -11.56 10.65
N VAL A 7 0.12 -12.77 10.62
CA VAL A 7 0.84 -13.97 10.20
C VAL A 7 1.34 -13.79 8.75
N LYS A 8 0.50 -13.29 7.85
CA LYS A 8 0.91 -13.03 6.46
C LYS A 8 2.09 -12.05 6.37
N ILE A 9 2.04 -10.94 7.09
CA ILE A 9 3.11 -9.95 7.14
C ILE A 9 4.41 -10.56 7.70
N LEU A 10 4.31 -11.30 8.81
CA LEU A 10 5.47 -11.91 9.46
C LEU A 10 6.11 -13.01 8.61
N SER A 11 5.31 -13.84 7.93
CA SER A 11 5.80 -14.87 7.02
C SER A 11 6.56 -14.26 5.84
N GLN A 12 5.98 -13.24 5.20
CA GLN A 12 6.66 -12.53 4.10
C GLN A 12 7.96 -11.87 4.57
N ALA A 13 7.97 -11.22 5.74
CA ALA A 13 9.17 -10.59 6.29
C ALA A 13 10.28 -11.61 6.61
N TYR A 14 9.90 -12.80 7.09
CA TYR A 14 10.84 -13.89 7.38
C TYR A 14 11.48 -14.46 6.11
N GLU A 15 10.69 -14.65 5.06
CA GLU A 15 11.13 -15.25 3.79
C GLU A 15 11.97 -14.29 2.93
N GLN A 16 11.59 -13.01 2.86
CA GLN A 16 12.09 -12.11 1.83
C GLN A 16 13.47 -11.52 2.13
N LYS A 17 13.83 -11.24 3.40
CA LYS A 17 15.08 -10.59 3.87
C LYS A 17 15.55 -9.30 3.14
N LYS A 18 14.92 -8.90 2.03
CA LYS A 18 15.32 -7.84 1.09
C LYS A 18 14.15 -6.94 0.65
N THR A 19 12.95 -7.49 0.48
CA THR A 19 11.72 -6.75 0.15
C THR A 19 10.81 -6.66 1.38
N LEU A 20 9.95 -5.64 1.41
CA LEU A 20 8.98 -5.46 2.47
C LEU A 20 7.66 -6.19 2.17
N PRO A 21 6.96 -6.67 3.21
CA PRO A 21 5.70 -7.35 3.04
C PRO A 21 4.63 -6.41 2.47
N ILE A 22 3.76 -6.96 1.63
CA ILE A 22 2.61 -6.25 1.05
C ILE A 22 1.29 -6.91 1.44
N VAL A 23 0.28 -6.07 1.66
CA VAL A 23 -1.10 -6.50 1.94
C VAL A 23 -2.08 -5.66 1.12
N SER A 24 -3.28 -6.17 0.86
CA SER A 24 -4.31 -5.39 0.16
C SER A 24 -4.77 -4.21 1.01
N PHE A 25 -5.14 -3.12 0.35
CA PHE A 25 -5.71 -1.94 1.02
C PHE A 25 -6.95 -2.30 1.85
N SER A 26 -7.80 -3.21 1.37
CA SER A 26 -8.97 -3.69 2.11
C SER A 26 -8.57 -4.41 3.40
N SER A 27 -7.65 -5.36 3.35
CA SER A 27 -7.17 -6.07 4.55
C SER A 27 -6.42 -5.18 5.53
N PHE A 28 -5.77 -4.12 5.00
CA PHE A 28 -5.16 -3.09 5.82
C PHE A 28 -6.28 -2.28 6.52
N PHE A 29 -7.20 -1.64 5.83
CA PHE A 29 -8.16 -0.71 6.47
C PHE A 29 -9.45 -1.31 7.05
N GLU A 30 -9.82 -2.56 6.76
CA GLU A 30 -11.04 -3.21 7.29
C GLU A 30 -11.09 -3.23 8.83
N GLN A 31 -9.95 -3.06 9.48
CA GLN A 31 -9.87 -3.00 10.93
C GLN A 31 -9.69 -1.57 11.40
N LYS A 32 -10.77 -0.79 11.35
CA LYS A 32 -10.93 0.56 11.97
C LYS A 32 -10.40 0.70 13.43
N LYS A 33 -9.93 -0.39 14.04
CA LYS A 33 -9.32 -0.50 15.36
C LYS A 33 -7.78 -0.46 15.38
N VAL A 34 -7.11 -0.44 14.23
CA VAL A 34 -5.65 -0.55 14.16
C VAL A 34 -5.10 0.76 13.62
N GLY A 35 -4.20 1.39 14.36
CA GLY A 35 -3.60 2.69 14.09
C GLY A 35 -2.68 2.67 12.88
N PHE A 36 -3.23 2.40 11.71
CA PHE A 36 -2.50 2.50 10.47
C PHE A 36 -2.07 3.93 10.24
N ARG A 37 -0.76 4.11 10.11
CA ARG A 37 -0.14 5.39 9.87
C ARG A 37 0.56 5.31 8.53
N LEU A 38 0.07 6.12 7.59
CA LEU A 38 0.93 6.59 6.52
C LEU A 38 1.81 7.69 7.10
N ASN A 39 3.04 7.79 6.59
CA ASN A 39 3.95 8.86 6.94
C ASN A 39 3.52 10.20 6.31
N ASN A 40 2.33 10.69 6.63
CA ASN A 40 1.78 11.91 6.07
C ASN A 40 0.98 12.70 7.10
N ASP A 41 0.76 13.98 6.80
CA ASP A 41 -0.05 14.89 7.63
C ASP A 41 -1.54 14.83 7.27
N VAL A 42 -1.95 13.84 6.45
CA VAL A 42 -3.30 13.70 5.92
C VAL A 42 -4.12 12.84 6.86
N SER A 43 -5.38 13.21 7.10
CA SER A 43 -6.24 12.43 7.99
C SER A 43 -6.51 11.02 7.43
N ALA A 44 -6.68 10.06 8.34
CA ALA A 44 -7.00 8.67 7.99
C ALA A 44 -8.25 8.55 7.11
N ASP A 45 -9.25 9.43 7.31
CA ASP A 45 -10.47 9.46 6.51
C ASP A 45 -10.21 9.87 5.06
N ILE A 46 -9.37 10.88 4.83
CA ILE A 46 -9.00 11.32 3.47
C ILE A 46 -8.17 10.24 2.78
N ILE A 47 -7.25 9.60 3.51
CA ILE A 47 -6.45 8.47 3.00
C ILE A 47 -7.38 7.34 2.56
N TYR A 48 -8.24 6.89 3.47
CA TYR A 48 -9.16 5.80 3.22
C TYR A 48 -10.09 6.10 2.04
N HIS A 49 -10.69 7.29 2.02
CA HIS A 49 -11.59 7.71 0.95
C HIS A 49 -10.87 7.76 -0.40
N THR A 50 -9.71 8.41 -0.47
CA THR A 50 -8.95 8.56 -1.72
C THR A 50 -8.52 7.20 -2.28
N LEU A 51 -7.94 6.32 -1.45
CA LEU A 51 -7.50 4.99 -1.89
C LEU A 51 -8.69 4.11 -2.30
N THR A 52 -9.83 4.20 -1.60
CA THR A 52 -11.07 3.54 -2.01
C THR A 52 -11.56 4.04 -3.38
N CYS A 53 -11.53 5.35 -3.61
CA CYS A 53 -11.90 5.96 -4.90
C CYS A 53 -10.94 5.59 -6.04
N ILE A 54 -9.67 5.30 -5.74
CA ILE A 54 -8.70 4.78 -6.71
C ILE A 54 -9.01 3.32 -7.02
N GLN A 55 -9.19 2.48 -6.00
CA GLN A 55 -9.45 1.05 -6.17
C GLN A 55 -10.72 0.76 -7.01
N ARG A 56 -11.71 1.66 -6.97
CA ARG A 56 -12.95 1.55 -7.76
C ARG A 56 -12.82 1.95 -9.24
N LYS A 57 -11.67 2.46 -9.69
CA LYS A 57 -11.48 2.83 -11.10
C LYS A 57 -11.34 1.57 -11.94
N THR A 58 -11.95 1.56 -13.13
CA THR A 58 -11.90 0.41 -14.06
C THR A 58 -10.47 0.12 -14.56
N CYS A 59 -9.63 1.15 -14.62
CA CYS A 59 -8.22 1.06 -14.98
C CYS A 59 -7.31 0.61 -13.83
N VAL A 60 -7.85 0.35 -12.63
CA VAL A 60 -7.10 -0.11 -11.46
C VAL A 60 -7.42 -1.58 -11.20
N GLN A 61 -6.38 -2.40 -11.10
CA GLN A 61 -6.47 -3.81 -10.75
C GLN A 61 -6.52 -3.97 -9.24
N ASP A 62 -5.62 -3.29 -8.52
CA ASP A 62 -5.57 -3.35 -7.06
C ASP A 62 -4.80 -2.17 -6.45
N VAL A 63 -4.99 -1.98 -5.15
CA VAL A 63 -4.22 -1.06 -4.31
C VAL A 63 -3.63 -1.86 -3.16
N LEU A 64 -2.31 -1.87 -3.06
CA LEU A 64 -1.56 -2.63 -2.06
C LEU A 64 -0.80 -1.66 -1.14
N VAL A 65 -0.60 -2.05 0.11
CA VAL A 65 0.14 -1.27 1.10
C VAL A 65 1.40 -2.04 1.47
N GLU A 66 2.55 -1.37 1.38
CA GLU A 66 3.83 -1.90 1.83
C GLU A 66 3.97 -1.67 3.34
N VAL A 67 4.18 -2.73 4.10
CA VAL A 67 4.28 -2.66 5.56
C VAL A 67 5.75 -2.53 5.94
N LEU A 68 6.14 -1.35 6.41
CA LEU A 68 7.51 -1.05 6.84
C LEU A 68 7.81 -1.62 8.23
N LYS A 69 6.85 -1.50 9.15
CA LYS A 69 7.00 -1.98 10.53
C LYS A 69 5.64 -2.40 11.09
N VAL A 70 5.68 -3.40 11.96
CA VAL A 70 4.58 -3.72 12.87
C VAL A 70 5.08 -3.48 14.29
N ASP A 71 4.46 -2.57 15.05
CA ASP A 71 4.85 -2.34 16.45
C ASP A 71 4.31 -3.46 17.34
N SER A 72 5.19 -4.38 17.69
CA SER A 72 4.97 -5.44 18.70
C SER A 72 5.84 -5.11 19.90
N PRO A 73 5.37 -4.18 20.77
CA PRO A 73 4.65 -4.60 21.98
C PRO A 73 3.40 -3.76 22.34
N ASN A 74 3.19 -2.58 21.74
CA ASN A 74 2.12 -1.65 22.13
C ASN A 74 0.85 -1.76 21.28
N ASN A 75 0.86 -2.60 20.23
CA ASN A 75 -0.29 -2.84 19.36
C ASN A 75 -0.77 -1.58 18.60
N ASP A 76 0.12 -0.61 18.40
CA ASP A 76 -0.16 0.68 17.76
C ASP A 76 -0.49 0.56 16.26
N GLY A 77 -0.24 -0.60 15.65
CA GLY A 77 -0.62 -0.93 14.28
C GLY A 77 0.57 -1.13 13.34
N ALA A 78 0.26 -1.33 12.05
CA ALA A 78 1.28 -1.36 11.02
C ALA A 78 1.57 0.05 10.50
N PHE A 79 2.84 0.34 10.29
CA PHE A 79 3.33 1.57 9.69
C PHE A 79 3.68 1.33 8.22
N SER A 80 3.33 2.28 7.37
CA SER A 80 3.64 2.25 5.95
C SER A 80 4.12 3.61 5.46
N ASP A 81 5.07 3.60 4.54
CA ASP A 81 5.54 4.79 3.81
C ASP A 81 5.28 4.67 2.30
N CYS A 82 4.72 3.54 1.85
CA CYS A 82 4.54 3.26 0.43
C CYS A 82 3.22 2.52 0.15
N VAL A 83 2.48 3.05 -0.82
CA VAL A 83 1.30 2.41 -1.41
C VAL A 83 1.60 2.08 -2.87
N TYR A 84 1.23 0.89 -3.30
CA TYR A 84 1.33 0.44 -4.68
C TYR A 84 -0.05 0.49 -5.35
N ILE A 85 -0.12 1.18 -6.49
CA ILE A 85 -1.31 1.20 -7.36
C ILE A 85 -1.00 0.36 -8.59
N LEU A 86 -1.78 -0.70 -8.81
CA LEU A 86 -1.64 -1.56 -9.98
C LEU A 86 -2.68 -1.12 -11.01
N ALA A 87 -2.24 -0.50 -12.09
CA ALA A 87 -3.15 0.14 -13.04
C ALA A 87 -2.60 0.16 -14.48
N ASN A 88 -3.49 0.28 -15.46
CA ASN A 88 -3.12 0.63 -16.84
C ASN A 88 -3.28 2.14 -17.13
N GLY A 89 -3.20 2.97 -16.08
CA GLY A 89 -3.14 4.41 -16.20
C GLY A 89 -1.73 4.91 -16.51
N THR A 90 -1.63 6.16 -16.98
CA THR A 90 -0.34 6.85 -17.13
C THR A 90 0.18 7.35 -15.79
N ASN A 91 1.50 7.58 -15.69
CA ASN A 91 2.11 8.18 -14.49
C ASN A 91 1.44 9.53 -14.12
N GLN A 92 1.05 10.34 -15.10
CA GLN A 92 0.37 11.61 -14.87
C GLN A 92 -1.02 11.41 -14.24
N GLN A 93 -1.81 10.47 -14.76
CA GLN A 93 -3.13 10.15 -14.18
C GLN A 93 -3.00 9.64 -12.74
N VAL A 94 -2.02 8.77 -12.47
CA VAL A 94 -1.80 8.26 -11.12
C VAL A 94 -1.45 9.40 -10.17
N LYS A 95 -0.52 10.30 -10.56
CA LYS A 95 -0.17 11.50 -9.79
C LYS A 95 -1.38 12.36 -9.44
N GLU A 96 -2.29 12.58 -10.39
CA GLU A 96 -3.52 13.32 -10.16
C GLU A 96 -4.44 12.61 -9.17
N TRP A 97 -4.58 11.29 -9.26
CA TRP A 97 -5.42 10.52 -8.34
C TRP A 97 -4.93 10.57 -6.90
N VAL A 98 -3.60 10.55 -6.70
CA VAL A 98 -2.99 10.55 -5.37
C VAL A 98 -2.66 11.95 -4.85
N GLN A 99 -2.89 12.99 -5.64
CA GLN A 99 -2.62 14.37 -5.26
C GLN A 99 -3.23 14.77 -3.90
N PRO A 100 -4.46 14.36 -3.53
CA PRO A 100 -5.04 14.65 -2.21
C PRO A 100 -4.29 14.04 -1.02
N LEU A 101 -3.44 13.04 -1.28
CA LEU A 101 -2.61 12.41 -0.24
C LEU A 101 -1.26 13.10 -0.05
N HIS A 102 -0.94 14.10 -0.88
CA HIS A 102 0.33 14.82 -0.88
C HIS A 102 1.58 13.91 -0.88
N PRO A 103 1.70 12.92 -1.78
CA PRO A 103 2.91 12.11 -1.84
C PRO A 103 4.10 12.93 -2.31
N LYS A 104 5.29 12.60 -1.80
CA LYS A 104 6.54 13.21 -2.27
C LYS A 104 6.94 12.68 -3.63
N ARG A 105 6.66 11.40 -3.92
CA ARG A 105 7.07 10.76 -5.16
C ARG A 105 6.04 9.76 -5.65
N VAL A 106 5.92 9.70 -6.98
CA VAL A 106 5.22 8.63 -7.69
C VAL A 106 6.20 8.08 -8.72
N THR A 107 6.54 6.80 -8.59
CA THR A 107 7.48 6.09 -9.47
C THR A 107 6.88 4.81 -9.99
N GLN A 108 7.40 4.29 -11.10
CA GLN A 108 6.94 3.02 -11.67
C GLN A 108 7.78 1.85 -11.14
N GLY A 109 7.12 0.75 -10.81
CA GLY A 109 7.71 -0.45 -10.21
C GLY A 109 7.54 -0.51 -8.69
N TYR A 110 8.08 -1.57 -8.09
CA TYR A 110 8.14 -1.74 -6.64
C TYR A 110 9.38 -1.06 -6.07
N GLN A 111 9.24 -0.32 -4.96
CA GLN A 111 10.30 0.51 -4.38
C GLN A 111 11.53 -0.32 -3.97
N HIS A 112 11.29 -1.50 -3.40
CA HIS A 112 12.33 -2.38 -2.84
C HIS A 112 12.60 -3.63 -3.69
N GLY A 113 12.10 -3.66 -4.94
CA GLY A 113 12.02 -4.87 -5.76
C GLY A 113 10.69 -5.61 -5.58
N THR A 114 10.43 -6.61 -6.41
CA THR A 114 9.13 -7.33 -6.45
C THR A 114 8.91 -8.19 -5.20
N PRO A 115 7.87 -7.93 -4.39
CA PRO A 115 7.53 -8.79 -3.25
C PRO A 115 7.10 -10.20 -3.67
N ILE A 116 7.25 -11.20 -2.79
CA ILE A 116 6.88 -12.60 -3.11
C ILE A 116 5.39 -12.77 -3.41
N ASP A 117 4.57 -12.01 -2.69
CA ASP A 117 3.11 -12.00 -2.80
C ASP A 117 2.62 -10.95 -3.81
N ALA A 118 3.52 -10.41 -4.66
CA ALA A 118 3.13 -9.52 -5.73
C ALA A 118 2.16 -10.24 -6.67
N PRO A 119 0.94 -9.69 -6.89
CA PRO A 119 -0.01 -10.32 -7.78
C PRO A 119 0.48 -10.24 -9.23
N GLN A 120 0.09 -11.23 -10.03
CA GLN A 120 0.31 -11.16 -11.47
C GLN A 120 -0.47 -10.00 -12.07
N LEU A 121 0.22 -9.13 -12.81
CA LEU A 121 -0.40 -8.00 -13.49
C LEU A 121 -1.19 -8.48 -14.71
N LYS A 122 -2.35 -7.87 -14.95
CA LYS A 122 -3.04 -7.94 -16.24
C LYS A 122 -2.14 -7.37 -17.35
N ASN A 123 -2.42 -7.75 -18.59
CA ASN A 123 -1.74 -7.18 -19.76
C ASN A 123 -1.87 -5.65 -19.75
N ASP A 124 -0.76 -4.97 -20.05
CA ASP A 124 -0.65 -3.50 -20.10
C ASP A 124 -0.85 -2.78 -18.75
N TYR A 125 -0.90 -3.52 -17.63
CA TYR A 125 -0.88 -2.92 -16.29
C TYR A 125 0.54 -2.75 -15.78
N HIS A 126 0.73 -1.70 -14.98
CA HIS A 126 1.98 -1.35 -14.33
C HIS A 126 1.75 -1.10 -12.83
N VAL A 127 2.82 -1.25 -12.07
CA VAL A 127 2.86 -0.89 -10.65
C VAL A 127 3.34 0.55 -10.53
N PHE A 128 2.65 1.34 -9.72
CA PHE A 128 3.07 2.68 -9.35
C PHE A 128 3.29 2.75 -7.84
N ALA A 129 4.52 3.01 -7.41
CA ALA A 129 4.88 3.26 -6.02
C ALA A 129 4.62 4.72 -5.67
N VAL A 130 3.84 4.93 -4.62
CA VAL A 130 3.46 6.24 -4.09
C VAL A 130 4.07 6.35 -2.70
N THR A 131 5.03 7.27 -2.51
CA THR A 131 5.86 7.35 -1.29
C THR A 131 5.80 8.72 -0.63
N TRP A 132 5.99 8.73 0.69
CA TRP A 132 6.00 9.95 1.53
C TRP A 132 7.35 10.25 2.21
N SER A 133 8.34 9.37 2.09
CA SER A 133 9.75 9.66 2.45
C SER A 133 10.53 10.36 1.34
#